data_AF-A0A0N1BAY3-F1
#
_entry.id   AF-A0A0N1BAY3-F1
#
_cell.length_a   1.000
_cell.length_b   1.000
_cell.length_c   1.000
_cell.angle_alpha   90.00
_cell.angle_beta   90.00
_cell.angle_gamma   90.00
#
_symmetry.space_group_name_H-M   'P 1'
#
loop_
_entity.id
_entity.type
_entity.pdbx_description
1 polymer ?
#
loop_
_entity_poly.entity_id
_entity_poly.type
_entity_poly.pdbx_seq_one_letter_code
_entity_poly.pdbx_strand_id
1 'polypeptide(L)'
;MPPADLEALVTGFAGAPAVVDPRLILPACPAPTLAWATPGSVEVRCAAPAWRIFVPAGSARSPTPAPAPVTATPDRPAIRRGDRVVVEAGGAGFVVAMEATAAGDARDGRVALRTASGRALTGHIGGDGRVRLRD
;
A
#
# COMPACT_ATOMS: atom_id res chain seq x y z
N MET A 1 -2.91 21.52 -16.70
CA MET A 1 -3.91 20.43 -16.82
C MET A 1 -4.44 20.18 -15.42
N PRO A 2 -5.76 20.16 -15.19
CA PRO A 2 -6.27 19.90 -13.85
C PRO A 2 -5.94 18.45 -13.45
N PRO A 3 -5.64 18.21 -12.16
CA PRO A 3 -5.26 16.88 -11.68
C PRO A 3 -6.37 15.84 -11.91
N ALA A 4 -7.63 16.26 -11.96
CA ALA A 4 -8.78 15.40 -12.28
C ALA A 4 -8.73 14.83 -13.71
N ASP A 5 -8.32 15.64 -14.70
CA ASP A 5 -8.21 15.17 -16.10
C ASP A 5 -7.07 14.14 -16.22
N LEU A 6 -5.97 14.39 -15.51
CA LEU A 6 -4.84 13.47 -15.44
C LEU A 6 -5.24 12.13 -14.77
N GLU A 7 -6.00 12.19 -13.69
CA GLU A 7 -6.53 11.00 -13.01
C GLU A 7 -7.45 10.19 -13.92
N ALA A 8 -8.34 10.85 -14.66
CA ALA A 8 -9.22 10.19 -15.62
C ALA A 8 -8.43 9.53 -16.77
N LEU A 9 -7.42 10.21 -17.29
CA LEU A 9 -6.52 9.68 -18.34
C LEU A 9 -5.80 8.40 -17.88
N VAL A 10 -5.19 8.43 -16.70
CA VAL A 10 -4.46 7.27 -16.16
C VAL A 10 -5.43 6.14 -15.81
N THR A 11 -6.61 6.47 -15.26
CA THR A 11 -7.64 5.47 -14.94
C THR A 11 -8.14 4.76 -16.20
N GLY A 12 -8.38 5.49 -17.29
CA GLY A 12 -8.77 4.92 -18.58
C GLY A 12 -7.70 4.04 -19.22
N PHE A 13 -6.42 4.44 -19.10
CA PHE A 13 -5.30 3.65 -19.62
C PHE A 13 -5.05 2.36 -18.81
N ALA A 14 -5.10 2.46 -17.48
CA ALA A 14 -4.79 1.35 -16.59
C ALA A 14 -5.97 0.40 -16.33
N GLY A 15 -7.21 0.84 -16.59
CA GLY A 15 -8.42 0.09 -16.23
C GLY A 15 -8.64 -0.02 -14.71
N ALA A 16 -7.96 0.82 -13.91
CA ALA A 16 -7.98 0.82 -12.46
C ALA A 16 -7.91 2.26 -11.94
N PRO A 17 -8.51 2.57 -10.77
CA PRO A 17 -8.51 3.93 -10.24
C PRO A 17 -7.08 4.42 -9.98
N ALA A 18 -6.76 5.57 -10.56
CA ALA A 18 -5.55 6.31 -10.27
C ALA A 18 -5.78 7.26 -9.10
N VAL A 19 -4.72 7.55 -8.32
CA VAL A 19 -4.77 8.58 -7.27
C VAL A 19 -3.78 9.67 -7.64
N VAL A 20 -4.29 10.87 -7.92
CA VAL A 20 -3.47 12.05 -8.21
C VAL A 20 -3.63 13.08 -7.10
N ASP A 21 -2.52 13.62 -6.59
CA ASP A 21 -2.57 14.66 -5.56
C ASP A 21 -3.22 15.95 -6.15
N PRO A 22 -4.28 16.49 -5.54
CA PRO A 22 -4.96 17.68 -6.05
C PRO A 22 -4.10 18.96 -5.98
N ARG A 23 -3.00 18.95 -5.22
CA ARG A 23 -2.03 20.05 -5.15
C ARG A 23 -0.95 19.94 -6.22
N LEU A 24 -0.99 18.91 -7.07
CA LEU A 24 -0.02 18.73 -8.15
C LEU A 24 -0.23 19.79 -9.24
N ILE A 25 0.74 20.70 -9.36
CA ILE A 25 0.72 21.76 -10.38
C ILE A 25 1.58 21.31 -11.57
N LEU A 26 0.91 20.96 -12.67
CA LEU A 26 1.55 20.57 -13.93
C LEU A 26 1.15 21.54 -15.05
N PRO A 27 2.11 21.99 -15.88
CA PRO A 27 1.78 22.79 -17.04
C PRO A 27 0.97 21.96 -18.04
N ALA A 28 0.05 22.60 -18.74
CA ALA A 28 -0.84 21.91 -19.69
C ALA A 28 -0.05 21.18 -20.78
N CYS A 29 -0.36 19.90 -20.99
CA CYS A 29 0.22 19.09 -22.04
C CYS A 29 -0.83 18.82 -23.12
N PRO A 30 -0.61 19.23 -24.38
CA PRO A 30 -1.56 18.96 -25.46
C PRO A 30 -1.54 17.50 -25.93
N ALA A 31 -0.42 16.79 -25.75
CA ALA A 31 -0.23 15.41 -26.20
C ALA A 31 0.53 14.58 -25.14
N PRO A 32 -0.16 14.10 -24.09
CA PRO A 32 0.45 13.22 -23.10
C PRO A 32 0.66 11.81 -23.68
N THR A 33 1.85 11.25 -23.47
CA THR A 33 2.17 9.85 -23.76
C THR A 33 2.13 9.06 -22.46
N LEU A 34 1.40 7.94 -22.45
CA LEU A 34 1.28 7.06 -21.28
C LEU A 34 2.00 5.74 -21.55
N ALA A 35 2.73 5.25 -20.56
CA ALA A 35 3.39 3.95 -20.61
C ALA A 35 3.37 3.29 -19.22
N TRP A 36 3.41 1.96 -19.18
CA TRP A 36 3.61 1.24 -17.92
C TRP A 36 5.07 1.37 -17.48
N ALA A 37 5.29 1.93 -16.28
CA ALA A 37 6.61 2.02 -15.68
C ALA A 37 6.93 0.78 -14.85
N THR A 38 5.97 0.37 -14.02
CA THR A 38 6.03 -0.84 -13.17
C THR A 38 4.61 -1.42 -13.05
N PRO A 39 4.46 -2.68 -12.61
CA PRO A 39 3.16 -3.23 -12.28
C PRO A 39 2.46 -2.36 -11.22
N GLY A 40 1.35 -1.72 -11.59
CA GLY A 40 0.60 -0.80 -10.72
C GLY A 40 1.04 0.67 -10.77
N SER A 41 1.95 1.06 -11.67
CA SER A 41 2.32 2.47 -11.88
C SER A 41 2.43 2.83 -13.35
N VAL A 42 1.77 3.94 -13.73
CA VAL A 42 1.78 4.48 -15.09
C VAL A 42 2.66 5.71 -15.14
N GLU A 43 3.61 5.74 -16.07
CA GLU A 43 4.34 6.95 -16.43
C GLU A 43 3.50 7.79 -17.38
N VAL A 44 3.29 9.06 -17.03
CA VAL A 44 2.72 10.06 -17.93
C VAL A 44 3.83 11.03 -18.28
N ARG A 45 4.15 11.09 -19.56
CA ARG A 45 5.20 11.97 -20.11
C ARG A 45 4.58 12.97 -21.07
N CYS A 46 5.05 14.21 -20.98
CA CYS A 46 4.78 15.25 -21.96
C CYS A 46 6.09 15.67 -22.64
N ALA A 47 6.05 15.85 -23.96
CA ALA A 47 7.20 16.31 -24.74
C ALA A 47 7.37 17.85 -24.69
N ALA A 48 6.25 18.58 -24.71
CA ALA A 48 6.22 20.03 -24.63
C ALA A 48 4.95 20.45 -23.87
N PRO A 49 5.06 20.95 -22.62
CA PRO A 49 6.29 21.14 -21.85
C PRO A 49 6.91 19.80 -21.40
N ALA A 50 8.25 19.72 -21.39
CA ALA A 50 8.97 18.48 -21.08
C ALA A 50 8.87 18.11 -19.59
N TRP A 51 7.85 17.34 -19.22
CA TRP A 51 7.66 16.80 -17.87
C TRP A 51 7.34 15.32 -17.90
N ARG A 52 7.62 14.62 -16.80
CA ARG A 52 7.20 13.22 -16.59
C ARG A 52 6.78 13.03 -15.14
N ILE A 53 5.79 12.19 -14.90
CA ILE A 53 5.31 11.81 -13.57
C ILE A 53 4.95 10.34 -13.56
N PHE A 54 4.95 9.74 -12.38
CA PHE A 54 4.48 8.38 -12.16
C PHE A 54 3.22 8.42 -11.31
N VAL A 55 2.14 7.87 -11.82
CA VAL A 55 0.84 7.83 -11.15
C VAL A 55 0.55 6.38 -10.77
N PRO A 56 0.31 6.07 -9.48
CA PRO A 56 -0.09 4.73 -9.08
C PRO A 56 -1.49 4.45 -9.62
N ALA A 57 -1.61 3.34 -10.34
CA ALA A 57 -2.86 2.84 -10.89
C ALA A 57 -3.10 1.44 -10.32
N GLY A 58 -3.76 1.39 -9.17
CA GLY A 58 -3.92 0.17 -8.40
C GLY A 58 -4.35 0.47 -6.98
N SER A 59 -5.54 -0.01 -6.62
CA SER A 59 -6.22 0.22 -5.33
C SER A 59 -5.93 1.60 -4.75
N ALA A 60 -6.64 2.60 -5.28
CA ALA A 60 -7.01 3.74 -4.46
C ALA A 60 -7.47 3.17 -3.12
N ARG A 61 -6.69 3.43 -2.06
CA ARG A 61 -7.21 3.30 -0.70
C ARG A 61 -8.42 4.22 -0.70
N SER A 62 -9.61 3.64 -0.83
CA SER A 62 -10.86 4.38 -0.71
C SER A 62 -10.75 5.27 0.52
N PRO A 63 -11.15 6.54 0.46
CA PRO A 63 -11.27 7.34 1.68
C PRO A 63 -12.18 6.54 2.61
N THR A 64 -11.65 6.10 3.74
CA THR A 64 -12.42 5.38 4.76
C THR A 64 -13.63 6.25 5.08
N PRO A 65 -14.87 5.82 4.78
CA PRO A 65 -16.04 6.53 5.27
C PRO A 65 -15.97 6.50 6.80
N ALA A 66 -16.31 7.64 7.43
CA ALA A 66 -16.31 7.77 8.88
C ALA A 66 -16.97 6.55 9.54
N PRO A 67 -16.37 5.99 10.61
CA PRO A 67 -16.79 4.71 11.15
C PRO A 67 -18.22 4.80 11.70
N ALA A 68 -19.14 4.06 11.08
CA ALA A 68 -20.36 3.63 11.75
C ALA A 68 -19.99 2.56 12.80
N PRO A 69 -20.68 2.50 13.96
CA PRO A 69 -20.39 1.50 14.97
C PRO A 69 -20.74 0.11 14.42
N VAL A 70 -19.71 -0.71 14.18
CA VAL A 70 -19.86 -2.11 13.79
C VAL A 70 -19.63 -3.01 15.01
N THR A 71 -20.62 -3.82 15.30
CA THR A 71 -20.54 -4.90 16.29
C THR A 71 -19.53 -5.93 15.80
N ALA A 72 -18.47 -6.16 16.58
CA ALA A 72 -17.37 -7.04 16.21
C ALA A 72 -17.82 -8.52 16.11
N THR A 73 -17.74 -9.09 14.92
CA THR A 73 -17.69 -10.55 14.73
C THR A 73 -16.34 -11.05 15.24
N PRO A 74 -16.27 -12.14 16.03
CA PRO A 74 -14.99 -12.70 16.47
C PRO A 74 -14.20 -13.18 15.25
N ASP A 75 -13.10 -12.47 14.99
CA ASP A 75 -12.18 -12.70 13.90
C ASP A 75 -11.50 -14.06 14.07
N ARG A 76 -11.67 -14.95 13.09
CA ARG A 76 -10.92 -16.21 13.04
C ARG A 76 -9.44 -15.82 12.87
N PRO A 77 -8.49 -16.43 13.61
CA PRO A 77 -7.10 -15.97 13.59
C PRO A 77 -6.54 -16.03 12.16
N ALA A 78 -6.26 -14.85 11.60
CA ALA A 78 -5.74 -14.68 10.25
C ALA A 78 -4.35 -15.32 10.07
N ILE A 79 -3.61 -15.54 11.17
CA ILE A 79 -2.28 -16.15 11.19
C ILE A 79 -2.25 -17.26 12.24
N ARG A 80 -1.80 -18.46 11.85
CA ARG A 80 -1.69 -19.65 12.71
C ARG A 80 -0.24 -19.94 13.10
N ARG A 81 -0.06 -20.69 14.19
CA ARG A 81 1.26 -21.20 14.57
C ARG A 81 1.86 -22.02 13.43
N GLY A 82 3.11 -21.71 13.07
CA GLY A 82 3.86 -22.36 12.00
C GLY A 82 3.81 -21.61 10.67
N ASP A 83 2.93 -20.62 10.51
CA ASP A 83 2.86 -19.84 9.29
C ASP A 83 4.14 -19.02 9.10
N ARG A 84 4.63 -19.01 7.86
CA ARG A 84 5.71 -18.12 7.44
C ARG A 84 5.09 -16.77 7.11
N VAL A 85 5.56 -15.75 7.81
CA VAL A 85 5.03 -14.38 7.71
C VAL A 85 6.16 -13.40 7.44
N VAL A 86 5.84 -12.35 6.68
CA VAL A 86 6.75 -11.22 6.48
C VAL A 86 6.43 -10.17 7.53
N VAL A 87 7.46 -9.75 8.25
CA VAL A 87 7.40 -8.78 9.34
C VAL A 87 8.08 -7.51 8.86
N GLU A 88 7.35 -6.41 8.90
CA GLU A 88 7.88 -5.08 8.59
C GLU A 88 8.28 -4.37 9.90
N ALA A 89 9.53 -3.95 10.00
CA ALA A 89 10.03 -3.07 11.04
C ALA A 89 10.54 -1.78 10.39
N GLY A 90 10.09 -0.63 10.85
CA GLY A 90 10.42 0.64 10.19
C GLY A 90 10.05 1.86 11.01
N GLY A 91 10.86 2.91 10.89
CA GLY A 91 10.66 4.22 11.48
C GLY A 91 10.55 5.31 10.41
N ALA A 92 10.63 6.59 10.82
CA ALA A 92 10.43 7.75 9.96
C ALA A 92 11.32 7.74 8.70
N GLY A 93 10.79 7.20 7.59
CA GLY A 93 11.43 7.17 6.27
C GLY A 93 12.06 5.85 5.84
N PHE A 94 12.01 4.78 6.65
CA PHE A 94 12.57 3.47 6.26
C PHE A 94 11.68 2.31 6.69
N VAL A 95 11.66 1.25 5.89
CA VAL A 95 10.99 -0.02 6.21
C VAL A 95 11.92 -1.16 5.86
N VAL A 96 12.09 -2.09 6.80
CA VAL A 96 12.84 -3.33 6.63
C VAL A 96 11.85 -4.48 6.77
N ALA A 97 11.76 -5.32 5.74
CA ALA A 97 10.98 -6.55 5.79
C ALA A 97 11.88 -7.73 6.14
N MET A 98 11.45 -8.58 7.06
CA MET A 98 12.12 -9.86 7.35
C MET A 98 11.11 -11.00 7.37
N GLU A 99 11.55 -12.20 7.04
CA GLU A 99 10.74 -13.39 7.23
C GLU A 99 10.84 -13.89 8.68
N ALA A 100 9.72 -14.30 9.24
CA ALA A 100 9.63 -14.96 10.54
C ALA A 100 8.57 -16.07 10.49
N THR A 101 8.62 -16.98 11.46
CA THR A 101 7.59 -18.00 11.66
C THR A 101 6.71 -17.62 12.83
N ALA A 102 5.39 -17.73 12.68
CA ALA A 102 4.45 -17.55 13.78
C ALA A 102 4.70 -18.62 14.85
N ALA A 103 5.13 -18.20 16.03
CA ALA A 103 5.38 -19.06 17.19
C ALA A 103 4.07 -19.45 17.90
N GLY A 104 2.98 -18.73 17.66
CA GLY A 104 1.63 -18.99 18.17
C GLY A 104 0.57 -18.41 17.26
N ASP A 105 -0.69 -18.76 17.51
CA ASP A 105 -1.82 -18.20 16.76
C ASP A 105 -2.01 -16.72 17.08
N ALA A 106 -2.47 -15.96 16.09
CA ALA A 106 -2.81 -14.56 16.28
C ALA A 106 -3.97 -14.41 17.27
N ARG A 107 -3.84 -13.47 18.23
CA ARG A 107 -4.88 -13.12 19.19
C ARG A 107 -4.92 -11.62 19.37
N ASP A 108 -6.12 -11.05 19.31
CA ASP A 108 -6.35 -9.61 19.46
C ASP A 108 -5.46 -8.76 18.54
N GLY A 109 -5.30 -9.19 17.28
CA GLY A 109 -4.44 -8.51 16.29
C GLY A 109 -2.94 -8.59 16.57
N ARG A 110 -2.49 -9.44 17.49
CA ARG A 110 -1.06 -9.66 17.78
C ARG A 110 -0.65 -11.09 17.50
N VAL A 111 0.60 -11.28 17.11
CA VAL A 111 1.17 -12.61 16.85
C VAL A 111 2.57 -12.71 17.45
N ALA A 112 2.83 -13.83 18.14
CA ALA A 112 4.17 -14.18 18.59
C ALA A 112 4.95 -14.72 17.40
N LEU A 113 6.17 -14.23 17.20
CA LEU A 113 7.01 -14.53 16.06
C LEU A 113 8.34 -15.10 16.52
N ARG A 114 8.91 -15.98 15.71
CA ARG A 114 10.26 -16.51 15.86
C ARG A 114 11.03 -16.21 14.58
N THR A 115 12.13 -15.48 14.71
CA THR A 115 13.04 -15.20 13.59
C THR A 115 13.91 -16.41 13.26
N ALA A 116 14.55 -16.41 12.09
CA ALA A 116 15.55 -17.42 11.73
C ALA A 116 16.72 -17.52 12.73
N SER A 117 17.07 -16.40 13.38
CA SER A 117 18.09 -16.35 14.44
C SER A 117 17.64 -16.98 15.77
N GLY A 118 16.39 -17.44 15.87
CA GLY A 118 15.81 -18.00 17.09
C GLY A 118 15.26 -16.95 18.06
N ARG A 119 15.47 -15.65 17.80
CA ARG A 119 14.91 -14.56 18.61
C ARG A 119 13.38 -14.53 18.52
N ALA A 120 12.73 -14.40 19.68
CA ALA A 120 11.30 -14.21 19.80
C ALA A 120 10.93 -12.73 19.72
N LEU A 121 9.88 -12.42 18.97
CA LEU A 121 9.36 -11.06 18.79
C LEU A 121 7.83 -11.09 18.89
N THR A 122 7.21 -9.93 19.13
CA THR A 122 5.75 -9.78 19.03
C THR A 122 5.43 -8.76 17.96
N GLY A 123 4.60 -9.15 17.00
CA GLY A 123 4.15 -8.28 15.92
C GLY A 123 2.66 -7.96 16.03
N HIS A 124 2.26 -6.81 15.51
CA HIS A 124 0.87 -6.40 15.36
C HIS A 124 0.42 -6.57 13.92
N ILE A 125 -0.73 -7.19 13.70
CA ILE A 125 -1.36 -7.37 12.41
C ILE A 125 -2.10 -6.07 12.07
N GLY A 126 -1.69 -5.39 11.01
CA GLY A 126 -2.39 -4.23 10.47
C GLY A 126 -3.65 -4.63 9.71
N GLY A 127 -4.55 -3.67 9.49
CA GLY A 127 -5.78 -3.90 8.69
C GLY A 127 -5.52 -4.27 7.22
N ASP A 128 -4.26 -4.19 6.76
CA ASP A 128 -3.78 -4.64 5.46
C ASP A 128 -3.21 -6.07 5.48
N GLY A 129 -3.34 -6.78 6.60
CA GLY A 129 -2.86 -8.16 6.78
C GLY A 129 -1.35 -8.28 7.03
N ARG A 130 -0.62 -7.16 7.14
CA ARG A 130 0.83 -7.16 7.40
C ARG A 130 1.16 -7.15 8.88
N VAL A 131 2.23 -7.82 9.25
CA VAL A 131 2.72 -7.84 10.62
C VAL A 131 3.78 -6.77 10.80
N ARG A 132 3.56 -5.83 11.73
CA ARG A 132 4.50 -4.76 12.07
C ARG A 132 5.06 -4.92 13.46
N LEU A 133 6.35 -4.64 13.63
CA LEU A 133 6.93 -4.43 14.96
C LEU A 133 6.55 -3.03 15.44
N ARG A 134 6.01 -2.92 16.66
CA ARG A 134 6.03 -1.66 17.39
C ARG A 134 7.35 -1.58 18.16
N ASP A 135 7.99 -0.42 18.07
CA ASP A 135 9.05 0.00 18.99
C ASP A 135 8.49 0.13 20.41
#